data_AF-A0A925YY49-F1
#
_entry.id   AF-A0A925YY49-F1
#
_cell.length_a   1.000
_cell.length_b   1.000
_cell.length_c   1.000
_cell.angle_alpha   90.00
_cell.angle_beta   90.00
_cell.angle_gamma   90.00
#
_symmetry.space_group_name_H-M   'P 1'
#
loop_
_entity.id
_entity.type
_entity.pdbx_description
1 polymer ?
#
loop_
_entity_poly.entity_id
_entity_poly.type
_entity_poly.pdbx_seq_one_letter_code
_entity_poly.pdbx_strand_id
1 'polypeptide(L)'
;MKIFEFIFYLGVITIIFTTFWKVITTVITSLLKDLGIDKDTSFLFFKTVGYYILVSIAALKTVSQIENAYTFTAVIYAILGTFIIYATIASNLERNRWRAVMNYERKRIQVMRYDGYLLMACIVLFIITLIKPAIADFGFHNRILLGIDTIYQTPVLKWVIGFFAFFYMLNIIFRGIKASDEVLNMIFNRKKKPVSNTSDPDKYDDNFYTEYEEVYKDEDSKPAS
;
A
#
# COMPACT_ATOMS: atom_id res chain seq x y z
N MET A 1 0.35 18.97 18.83
CA MET A 1 0.52 17.71 19.60
C MET A 1 -0.38 16.60 19.09
N LYS A 2 -1.72 16.73 19.14
CA LYS A 2 -2.66 15.66 18.72
C LYS A 2 -2.51 15.14 17.28
N ILE A 3 -2.16 16.00 16.32
CA ILE A 3 -1.95 15.59 14.92
C ILE A 3 -0.74 14.65 14.78
N PHE A 4 0.38 14.98 15.40
CA PHE A 4 1.57 14.11 15.36
C PHE A 4 1.30 12.77 16.04
N GLU A 5 0.62 12.79 17.19
CA GLU A 5 0.19 11.57 17.89
C GLU A 5 -0.72 10.70 17.02
N PHE A 6 -1.63 11.31 16.27
CA PHE A 6 -2.49 10.60 15.32
C PHE A 6 -1.69 9.94 14.18
N ILE A 7 -0.80 10.69 13.52
CA ILE A 7 0.05 10.17 12.45
C ILE A 7 0.92 9.01 12.99
N PHE A 8 1.52 9.21 14.16
CA PHE A 8 2.33 8.21 14.82
C PHE A 8 1.53 6.95 15.15
N TYR A 9 0.32 7.08 15.69
CA TYR A 9 -0.55 5.95 16.03
C TYR A 9 -1.02 5.19 14.78
N LEU A 10 -1.31 5.87 13.67
CA LEU A 10 -1.57 5.20 12.38
C LEU A 10 -0.35 4.43 11.88
N GLY A 11 0.86 4.93 12.15
CA GLY A 11 2.09 4.19 11.89
C GLY A 11 2.22 2.94 12.75
N VAL A 12 1.91 3.05 14.05
CA VAL A 12 1.87 1.90 14.97
C VAL A 12 0.86 0.84 14.48
N ILE A 13 -0.37 1.25 14.14
CA ILE A 13 -1.40 0.35 13.58
C ILE A 13 -0.84 -0.37 12.36
N THR A 14 -0.27 0.37 11.42
CA THR A 14 0.26 -0.20 10.18
C THR A 14 1.37 -1.20 10.43
N ILE A 15 2.35 -0.87 11.28
CA ILE A 15 3.49 -1.75 11.55
C ILE A 15 3.04 -3.02 12.24
N ILE A 16 2.22 -2.91 13.31
CA ILE A 16 1.75 -4.08 14.05
C ILE A 16 0.89 -4.94 13.14
N PHE A 17 -0.08 -4.33 12.44
CA PHE A 17 -0.97 -5.07 11.55
C PHE A 17 -0.20 -5.77 10.44
N THR A 18 0.67 -5.06 9.72
CA THR A 18 1.41 -5.67 8.60
C THR A 18 2.37 -6.77 9.06
N THR A 19 2.96 -6.65 10.25
CA THR A 19 3.82 -7.68 10.83
C THR A 19 3.01 -8.91 11.21
N PHE A 20 1.91 -8.73 11.94
CA PHE A 20 1.02 -9.80 12.35
C PHE A 20 0.36 -10.49 11.14
N TRP A 21 -0.11 -9.70 10.18
CA TRP A 21 -0.71 -10.21 8.94
C TRP A 21 0.25 -11.08 8.15
N LYS A 22 1.54 -10.69 8.05
CA LYS A 22 2.55 -11.53 7.38
C LYS A 22 2.75 -12.88 8.05
N VAL A 23 2.73 -12.93 9.39
CA VAL A 23 2.82 -14.20 10.12
C VAL A 23 1.61 -15.07 9.78
N ILE A 24 0.40 -14.51 9.85
CA ILE A 24 -0.83 -15.23 9.50
C ILE A 24 -0.80 -15.73 8.06
N THR A 25 -0.50 -14.87 7.09
CA THR A 25 -0.52 -15.28 5.68
C THR A 25 0.53 -16.34 5.39
N THR A 26 1.69 -16.29 6.04
CA THR A 26 2.74 -17.32 5.88
C THR A 26 2.24 -18.67 6.39
N VAL A 27 1.63 -18.71 7.58
CA VAL A 27 1.07 -19.94 8.15
C VAL A 27 -0.05 -20.49 7.26
N ILE A 28 -1.02 -19.66 6.88
CA ILE A 28 -2.15 -20.12 6.07
C ILE A 28 -1.70 -20.55 4.67
N THR A 29 -0.78 -19.83 4.04
CA THR A 29 -0.25 -20.22 2.72
C THR A 29 0.48 -21.57 2.79
N SER A 30 1.18 -21.85 3.88
CA SER A 30 1.79 -23.16 4.10
C SER A 30 0.74 -24.27 4.15
N LEU A 31 -0.34 -24.07 4.91
CA LEU A 31 -1.43 -25.05 5.03
C LEU A 31 -2.21 -25.24 3.72
N LEU A 32 -2.46 -24.16 2.96
CA LEU A 32 -3.17 -24.24 1.68
C LEU A 32 -2.35 -24.91 0.59
N LYS A 33 -1.01 -24.82 0.67
CA LYS A 33 -0.12 -25.54 -0.24
C LYS A 33 -0.31 -27.05 -0.11
N ASP A 34 -0.50 -27.54 1.12
CA ASP A 34 -0.75 -28.95 1.39
C ASP A 34 -2.12 -29.42 0.86
N LEU A 35 -3.05 -28.48 0.61
CA LEU A 35 -4.38 -28.72 0.03
C LEU A 35 -4.42 -28.57 -1.50
N GLY A 36 -3.29 -28.31 -2.16
CA GLY A 36 -3.20 -28.22 -3.63
C GLY A 36 -3.80 -26.95 -4.25
N ILE A 37 -4.04 -25.90 -3.46
CA ILE A 37 -4.57 -24.62 -3.97
C ILE A 37 -3.46 -23.81 -4.65
N ASP A 38 -3.80 -23.20 -5.79
CA ASP A 38 -2.89 -22.36 -6.56
C ASP A 38 -2.36 -21.16 -5.73
N LYS A 39 -1.04 -20.98 -5.77
CA LYS A 39 -0.28 -20.03 -4.94
C LYS A 39 -0.62 -18.59 -5.30
N ASP A 40 -0.93 -18.32 -6.57
CA ASP A 40 -1.12 -16.97 -7.09
C ASP A 40 -2.49 -16.42 -6.70
N THR A 41 -3.55 -17.23 -6.86
CA THR A 41 -4.91 -16.89 -6.44
C THR A 41 -4.99 -16.67 -4.92
N SER A 42 -4.34 -17.56 -4.16
CA SER A 42 -4.23 -17.46 -2.70
C SER A 42 -3.54 -16.15 -2.27
N PHE A 43 -2.42 -15.80 -2.92
CA PHE A 43 -1.69 -14.57 -2.60
C PHE A 43 -2.51 -13.30 -2.85
N LEU A 44 -3.24 -13.21 -3.97
CA LEU A 44 -4.08 -12.05 -4.27
C LEU A 44 -5.22 -11.92 -3.27
N PHE A 45 -5.89 -13.02 -2.92
CA PHE A 45 -6.95 -13.03 -1.91
C PHE A 45 -6.45 -12.52 -0.55
N PHE A 46 -5.35 -13.07 -0.03
CA PHE A 46 -4.77 -12.62 1.25
C PHE A 46 -4.31 -11.17 1.23
N LYS A 47 -3.83 -10.69 0.09
CA LYS A 47 -3.45 -9.29 -0.09
C LYS A 47 -4.67 -8.38 -0.02
N THR A 48 -5.74 -8.71 -0.74
CA THR A 48 -6.99 -7.95 -0.75
C THR A 48 -7.64 -7.91 0.63
N VAL A 49 -7.79 -9.07 1.29
CA VAL A 49 -8.37 -9.15 2.64
C VAL A 49 -7.53 -8.38 3.64
N GLY A 50 -6.20 -8.50 3.58
CA GLY A 50 -5.30 -7.78 4.48
C GLY A 50 -5.43 -6.26 4.34
N TYR A 51 -5.48 -5.76 3.11
CA TYR A 51 -5.67 -4.34 2.89
C TYR A 51 -7.06 -3.84 3.26
N TYR A 52 -8.11 -4.62 3.00
CA TYR A 52 -9.46 -4.30 3.46
C TYR A 52 -9.51 -4.10 4.98
N ILE A 53 -8.93 -5.03 5.75
CA ILE A 53 -8.91 -4.95 7.22
C ILE A 53 -8.08 -3.74 7.66
N LEU A 54 -6.88 -3.55 7.10
CA LEU A 54 -5.99 -2.42 7.43
C LEU A 54 -6.67 -1.06 7.21
N VAL A 55 -7.31 -0.89 6.05
CA VAL A 55 -8.03 0.34 5.70
C VAL A 55 -9.19 0.57 6.66
N SER A 56 -9.95 -0.49 6.96
CA SER A 56 -11.11 -0.42 7.86
C SER A 56 -10.71 0.00 9.28
N ILE A 57 -9.68 -0.62 9.87
CA ILE A 57 -9.22 -0.27 11.22
C ILE A 57 -8.64 1.15 11.28
N ALA A 58 -7.93 1.58 10.25
CA ALA A 58 -7.39 2.93 10.17
C ALA A 58 -8.48 3.98 10.00
N ALA A 59 -9.50 3.69 9.20
CA ALA A 59 -10.66 4.54 9.01
C ALA A 59 -11.43 4.68 10.33
N LEU A 60 -11.71 3.59 11.05
CA LEU A 60 -12.34 3.63 12.38
C LEU A 60 -11.55 4.51 13.35
N LYS A 61 -10.21 4.38 13.37
CA LYS A 61 -9.39 5.23 14.22
C LYS A 61 -9.43 6.70 13.80
N THR A 62 -9.51 6.97 12.50
CA THR A 62 -9.63 8.33 11.96
C THR A 62 -10.98 8.96 12.32
N VAL A 63 -12.09 8.22 12.18
CA VAL A 63 -13.43 8.65 12.59
C VAL A 63 -13.47 8.97 14.07
N SER A 64 -12.92 8.09 14.91
CA SER A 64 -12.82 8.33 16.36
C SER A 64 -12.08 9.63 16.70
N GLN A 65 -11.07 10.02 15.91
CA GLN A 65 -10.36 11.28 16.12
C GLN A 65 -11.12 12.50 15.57
N ILE A 66 -11.89 12.32 14.49
CA ILE A 66 -12.76 13.33 13.91
C ILE A 66 -13.87 13.71 14.89
N GLU A 67 -14.53 12.71 15.50
CA GLU A 67 -15.63 12.92 16.45
C GLU A 67 -15.21 13.71 17.70
N ASN A 68 -13.93 13.59 18.10
CA ASN A 68 -13.37 14.25 19.27
C ASN A 68 -12.71 15.61 18.96
N ALA A 69 -12.86 16.11 17.73
CA ALA A 69 -12.17 17.30 17.24
C ALA A 69 -13.14 18.38 16.74
N TYR A 70 -12.65 19.64 16.73
CA TYR A 70 -13.36 20.76 16.12
C TYR A 70 -13.41 20.60 14.59
N THR A 71 -14.41 21.20 13.95
CA THR A 71 -14.71 21.08 12.50
C THR A 71 -13.48 21.23 11.60
N PHE A 72 -12.63 22.24 11.84
CA PHE A 72 -11.43 22.44 11.02
C PHE A 72 -10.37 21.35 11.24
N THR A 73 -10.16 20.93 12.48
CA THR A 73 -9.22 19.86 12.83
C THR A 73 -9.71 18.50 12.33
N ALA A 74 -11.02 18.27 12.34
CA ALA A 74 -11.65 17.07 11.76
C ALA A 74 -11.33 16.93 10.26
N VAL A 75 -11.44 18.01 9.48
CA VAL A 75 -11.08 18.01 8.05
C VAL A 75 -9.60 17.66 7.88
N ILE A 76 -8.71 18.22 8.70
CA ILE A 76 -7.28 17.89 8.67
C ILE A 76 -7.04 16.40 8.95
N TYR A 77 -7.72 15.81 9.93
CA TYR A 77 -7.61 14.37 10.22
C TYR A 77 -8.08 13.50 9.07
N ALA A 78 -9.19 13.87 8.41
CA ALA A 78 -9.69 13.14 7.25
C ALA A 78 -8.67 13.15 6.08
N ILE A 79 -8.10 14.32 5.78
CA ILE A 79 -7.10 14.48 4.73
C ILE A 79 -5.83 13.69 5.07
N LEU A 80 -5.30 13.85 6.29
CA LEU A 80 -4.09 13.15 6.72
C LEU A 80 -4.28 11.64 6.78
N GLY A 81 -5.42 11.16 7.31
CA GLY A 81 -5.73 9.73 7.35
C GLY A 81 -5.77 9.11 5.96
N THR A 82 -6.44 9.79 5.02
CA THR A 82 -6.50 9.37 3.60
C THR A 82 -5.10 9.31 2.99
N PHE A 83 -4.31 10.36 3.20
CA PHE A 83 -2.94 10.45 2.68
C PHE A 83 -2.03 9.36 3.23
N ILE A 84 -2.08 9.09 4.54
CA ILE A 84 -1.26 8.06 5.18
C ILE A 84 -1.62 6.68 4.65
N ILE A 85 -2.93 6.37 4.53
CA ILE A 85 -3.36 5.09 3.97
C ILE A 85 -2.93 4.94 2.51
N TYR A 86 -3.11 5.98 1.71
CA TYR A 86 -2.62 6.01 0.33
C TYR A 86 -1.11 5.74 0.26
N ALA A 87 -0.30 6.51 0.98
CA ALA A 87 1.15 6.38 0.99
C ALA A 87 1.60 5.00 1.49
N THR A 88 0.90 4.44 2.47
CA THR A 88 1.16 3.12 3.03
C THR A 88 0.94 2.02 2.01
N ILE A 89 -0.21 2.02 1.36
CA ILE A 89 -0.55 1.00 0.37
C ILE A 89 0.37 1.14 -0.83
N ALA A 90 0.55 2.35 -1.36
CA ALA A 90 1.50 2.62 -2.45
C ALA A 90 2.90 2.12 -2.14
N SER A 91 3.44 2.43 -0.95
CA SER A 91 4.75 1.97 -0.48
C SER A 91 4.85 0.45 -0.41
N ASN A 92 3.81 -0.22 0.11
CA ASN A 92 3.78 -1.67 0.18
C ASN A 92 3.71 -2.32 -1.21
N LEU A 93 2.94 -1.75 -2.14
CA LEU A 93 2.85 -2.23 -3.53
C LEU A 93 4.18 -2.06 -4.27
N GLU A 94 4.81 -0.90 -4.15
CA GLU A 94 6.11 -0.61 -4.75
C GLU A 94 7.18 -1.59 -4.23
N ARG A 95 7.25 -1.78 -2.91
CA ARG A 95 8.20 -2.73 -2.29
C ARG A 95 7.97 -4.16 -2.74
N ASN A 96 6.72 -4.56 -2.93
CA ASN A 96 6.40 -5.87 -3.49
C ASN A 96 6.89 -5.98 -4.94
N ARG A 97 6.75 -4.92 -5.75
CA ARG A 97 7.23 -4.86 -7.15
C ARG A 97 8.73 -5.04 -7.23
N TRP A 98 9.47 -4.29 -6.43
CA TRP A 98 10.92 -4.43 -6.31
C TRP A 98 11.35 -5.85 -5.94
N ARG A 99 10.65 -6.51 -5.01
CA ARG A 99 10.94 -7.90 -4.63
C ARG A 99 10.65 -8.90 -5.75
N ALA A 100 9.55 -8.72 -6.49
CA ALA A 100 9.21 -9.58 -7.62
C ALA A 100 10.24 -9.45 -8.76
N VAL A 101 10.70 -8.23 -9.02
CA VAL A 101 11.76 -7.95 -9.99
C VAL A 101 13.09 -8.60 -9.56
N MET A 102 13.51 -8.40 -8.31
CA MET A 102 14.77 -8.97 -7.80
C MET A 102 14.77 -10.51 -7.78
N ASN A 103 13.61 -11.14 -7.57
CA ASN A 103 13.48 -12.59 -7.53
C ASN A 103 13.23 -13.24 -8.91
N TYR A 104 13.22 -12.48 -10.01
CA TYR A 104 12.96 -12.97 -11.38
C TYR A 104 11.66 -13.79 -11.56
N GLU A 105 10.66 -13.60 -10.69
CA GLU A 105 9.39 -14.31 -10.76
C GLU A 105 8.45 -13.66 -11.80
N ARG A 106 8.69 -13.91 -13.11
CA ARG A 106 7.95 -13.28 -14.22
C ARG A 106 6.41 -13.43 -14.11
N LYS A 107 5.91 -14.55 -13.60
CA LYS A 107 4.46 -14.76 -13.39
C LYS A 107 3.86 -13.81 -12.34
N ARG A 108 4.66 -13.43 -11.34
CA ARG A 108 4.24 -12.49 -10.27
C ARG A 108 4.16 -11.05 -10.76
N ILE A 109 4.89 -10.71 -11.83
CA ILE A 109 4.87 -9.39 -12.47
C ILE A 109 3.52 -9.17 -13.20
N GLN A 110 2.93 -10.19 -13.82
CA GLN A 110 1.63 -10.06 -14.51
C GLN A 110 0.46 -9.78 -13.55
N VAL A 111 0.46 -10.40 -12.36
CA VAL A 111 -0.59 -10.18 -11.33
C VAL A 111 -0.52 -8.77 -10.71
N MET A 112 0.62 -8.08 -10.84
CA MET A 112 0.79 -6.70 -10.34
C MET A 112 0.04 -5.64 -11.12
N ARG A 113 -0.50 -5.98 -12.31
CA ARG A 113 -1.38 -5.07 -13.05
C ARG A 113 -2.64 -4.70 -12.24
N TYR A 114 -3.06 -5.56 -11.31
CA TYR A 114 -4.21 -5.31 -10.44
C TYR A 114 -3.89 -4.43 -9.22
N ASP A 115 -2.62 -4.12 -8.96
CA ASP A 115 -2.21 -3.37 -7.76
C ASP A 115 -2.72 -1.93 -7.77
N GLY A 116 -2.80 -1.30 -8.94
CA GLY A 116 -3.38 0.04 -9.10
C GLY A 116 -4.88 0.07 -8.80
N TYR A 117 -5.63 -0.93 -9.28
CA TYR A 117 -7.06 -1.07 -8.99
C TYR A 117 -7.31 -1.34 -7.51
N LEU A 118 -6.47 -2.16 -6.89
CA LEU A 118 -6.56 -2.45 -5.46
C LEU A 118 -6.32 -1.18 -4.64
N LEU A 119 -5.30 -0.38 -4.99
CA LEU A 119 -5.04 0.90 -4.35
C LEU A 119 -6.24 1.83 -4.44
N MET A 120 -6.82 2.00 -5.64
CA MET A 120 -8.00 2.85 -5.83
C MET A 120 -9.20 2.33 -5.03
N ALA A 121 -9.44 1.02 -5.04
CA ALA A 121 -10.51 0.41 -4.25
C ALA A 121 -10.33 0.66 -2.74
N CYS A 122 -9.10 0.63 -2.24
CA CYS A 122 -8.79 0.91 -0.85
C CYS A 122 -9.03 2.39 -0.48
N ILE A 123 -8.68 3.34 -1.36
CA ILE A 123 -8.99 4.76 -1.12
C ILE A 123 -10.50 4.97 -1.09
N VAL A 124 -11.23 4.43 -2.07
CA VAL A 124 -12.69 4.55 -2.13
C VAL A 124 -13.33 3.93 -0.88
N LEU A 125 -12.88 2.75 -0.47
CA LEU A 125 -13.32 2.10 0.76
C LEU A 125 -13.05 2.98 1.99
N PHE A 126 -11.87 3.60 2.09
CA PHE A 126 -11.54 4.50 3.20
C PHE A 126 -12.52 5.67 3.27
N ILE A 127 -12.77 6.35 2.15
CA ILE A 127 -13.69 7.49 2.07
C ILE A 127 -15.12 7.07 2.44
N ILE A 128 -15.61 5.94 1.90
CA ILE A 128 -16.93 5.40 2.22
C ILE A 128 -17.03 5.11 3.73
N THR A 129 -15.97 4.56 4.33
CA THR A 129 -15.92 4.24 5.76
C THR A 129 -15.90 5.50 6.62
N LEU A 130 -15.27 6.59 6.16
CA LEU A 130 -15.34 7.88 6.86
C LEU A 130 -16.76 8.45 6.88
N ILE A 131 -17.53 8.27 5.81
CA ILE A 131 -18.92 8.76 5.72
C ILE A 131 -19.87 7.87 6.52
N LYS A 132 -19.67 6.55 6.47
CA LYS A 132 -20.52 5.56 7.14
C LYS A 132 -19.65 4.54 7.92
N PRO A 133 -19.23 4.87 9.16
CA PRO A 133 -18.33 4.02 9.94
C PRO A 133 -18.92 2.66 10.29
N ALA A 134 -20.26 2.53 10.30
CA ALA A 134 -20.96 1.28 10.53
C ALA A 134 -20.58 0.15 9.54
N ILE A 135 -20.02 0.47 8.37
CA ILE A 135 -19.53 -0.54 7.41
C ILE A 135 -18.27 -1.24 7.92
N ALA A 136 -17.46 -0.55 8.72
CA ALA A 136 -16.24 -1.10 9.31
C ALA A 136 -16.41 -1.48 10.77
N ASP A 137 -17.48 -1.04 11.45
CA ASP A 137 -17.72 -1.32 12.87
C ASP A 137 -18.23 -2.76 13.09
N PHE A 138 -17.33 -3.71 12.83
CA PHE A 138 -17.52 -5.11 13.15
C PHE A 138 -16.73 -5.46 14.41
N GLY A 139 -17.28 -6.34 15.25
CA GLY A 139 -16.60 -6.82 16.46
C GLY A 139 -15.20 -7.40 16.19
N PHE A 140 -14.95 -7.91 14.98
CA PHE A 140 -13.62 -8.36 14.55
C PHE A 140 -12.60 -7.21 14.42
N HIS A 141 -12.97 -6.11 13.75
CA HIS A 141 -12.07 -4.96 13.58
C HIS A 141 -11.74 -4.30 14.92
N ASN A 142 -12.72 -4.18 15.81
CA ASN A 142 -12.52 -3.63 17.16
C ASN A 142 -11.59 -4.51 18.01
N ARG A 143 -11.71 -5.84 17.92
CA ARG A 143 -10.78 -6.77 18.59
C ARG A 143 -9.36 -6.64 18.06
N ILE A 144 -9.18 -6.45 16.75
CA ILE A 144 -7.86 -6.18 16.17
C ILE A 144 -7.29 -4.88 16.72
N LEU A 145 -8.07 -3.80 16.75
CA LEU A 145 -7.63 -2.51 17.31
C LEU A 145 -7.22 -2.63 18.78
N LEU A 146 -8.02 -3.33 19.61
CA LEU A 146 -7.67 -3.59 21.01
C LEU A 146 -6.41 -4.44 21.15
N GLY A 147 -6.22 -5.45 20.29
CA GLY A 147 -5.01 -6.25 20.25
C GLY A 147 -3.78 -5.42 19.91
N ILE A 148 -3.89 -4.53 18.91
CA ILE A 148 -2.84 -3.59 18.53
C ILE A 148 -2.51 -2.67 19.72
N ASP A 149 -3.52 -2.14 20.40
CA ASP A 149 -3.32 -1.26 21.55
C ASP A 149 -2.63 -1.99 22.72
N THR A 150 -3.03 -3.23 23.00
CA THR A 150 -2.41 -4.09 24.02
C THR A 150 -0.94 -4.36 23.70
N ILE A 151 -0.63 -4.69 22.44
CA ILE A 151 0.74 -4.90 21.97
C ILE A 151 1.56 -3.62 22.12
N TYR A 152 1.00 -2.47 21.74
CA TYR A 152 1.67 -1.18 21.85
C TYR A 152 1.92 -0.74 23.30
N GLN A 153 1.02 -1.05 24.22
CA GLN A 153 1.16 -0.69 25.64
C GLN A 153 2.13 -1.61 26.40
N THR A 154 2.52 -2.74 25.83
CA THR A 154 3.45 -3.67 26.47
C THR A 154 4.85 -3.03 26.61
N PRO A 155 5.48 -2.97 27.80
CA PRO A 155 6.62 -2.08 28.07
C PRO A 155 7.80 -2.18 27.10
N VAL A 156 8.25 -3.41 26.80
CA VAL A 156 9.40 -3.64 25.89
C VAL A 156 8.99 -3.37 24.44
N LEU A 157 7.82 -3.86 24.04
CA LEU A 157 7.29 -3.68 22.69
C LEU A 157 6.98 -2.22 22.38
N LYS A 158 6.51 -1.44 23.36
CA LYS A 158 6.24 0.00 23.24
C LYS A 158 7.46 0.76 22.74
N TRP A 159 8.64 0.46 23.31
CA TRP A 159 9.88 1.12 22.93
C TRP A 159 10.31 0.73 21.51
N VAL A 160 10.31 -0.57 21.20
CA VAL A 160 10.71 -1.09 19.87
C VAL A 160 9.75 -0.61 18.78
N ILE A 161 8.45 -0.79 18.98
CA ILE A 161 7.41 -0.39 18.02
C ILE A 161 7.39 1.13 17.88
N GLY A 162 7.57 1.87 18.98
CA GLY A 162 7.63 3.33 18.94
C GLY A 162 8.82 3.83 18.11
N PHE A 163 9.98 3.18 18.23
CA PHE A 163 11.15 3.46 17.40
C PHE A 163 10.84 3.21 15.91
N PHE A 164 10.29 2.05 15.55
CA PHE A 164 9.93 1.77 14.16
C PHE A 164 8.83 2.70 13.63
N ALA A 165 7.84 3.05 14.45
CA ALA A 165 6.76 3.97 14.09
C ALA A 165 7.30 5.37 13.79
N PHE A 166 8.31 5.82 14.52
CA PHE A 166 8.99 7.09 14.24
C PHE A 166 9.67 7.07 12.86
N PHE A 167 10.45 6.03 12.54
CA PHE A 167 11.07 5.91 11.22
C PHE A 167 10.05 5.78 10.09
N TYR A 168 8.99 5.03 10.33
CA TYR A 168 7.90 4.90 9.38
C TYR A 168 7.20 6.25 9.12
N MET A 169 6.96 7.04 10.16
CA MET A 169 6.39 8.39 10.03
C MET A 169 7.28 9.27 9.15
N LEU A 170 8.60 9.29 9.40
CA LEU A 170 9.56 10.01 8.55
C LEU A 170 9.50 9.51 7.10
N ASN A 171 9.44 8.20 6.91
CA ASN A 171 9.37 7.59 5.58
C ASN A 171 8.11 8.03 4.82
N ILE A 172 6.95 8.05 5.47
CA ILE A 172 5.70 8.52 4.86
C ILE A 172 5.75 10.01 4.54
N ILE A 173 6.36 10.84 5.38
CA ILE A 173 6.52 12.27 5.09
C ILE A 173 7.37 12.44 3.82
N PHE A 174 8.53 11.77 3.72
CA PHE A 174 9.39 11.87 2.54
C PHE A 174 8.74 11.31 1.27
N ARG A 175 8.07 10.15 1.36
CA ARG A 175 7.32 9.58 0.23
C ARG A 175 6.15 10.46 -0.17
N GLY A 176 5.51 11.07 0.82
CA GLY A 176 4.41 11.99 0.66
C GLY A 176 4.80 13.24 -0.14
N ILE A 177 5.97 13.81 0.15
CA ILE A 177 6.54 14.94 -0.58
C ILE A 177 6.80 14.51 -2.05
N LYS A 178 7.48 13.38 -2.26
CA LYS A 178 7.76 12.87 -3.62
C LYS A 178 6.50 12.60 -4.44
N ALA A 179 5.49 11.97 -3.84
CA ALA A 179 4.22 11.69 -4.51
C ALA A 179 3.45 12.98 -4.85
N SER A 180 3.56 14.00 -3.99
CA SER A 180 2.99 15.32 -4.27
C SER A 180 3.72 16.00 -5.42
N ASP A 181 5.05 15.91 -5.49
CA ASP A 181 5.84 16.41 -6.61
C ASP A 181 5.48 15.72 -7.93
N GLU A 182 5.26 14.41 -7.92
CA GLU A 182 4.85 13.66 -9.12
C GLU A 182 3.45 14.06 -9.61
N VAL A 183 2.49 14.20 -8.70
CA VAL A 183 1.13 14.67 -9.03
C VAL A 183 1.14 16.13 -9.49
N LEU A 184 1.90 17.00 -8.83
CA LEU A 184 2.10 18.38 -9.26
C LEU A 184 2.74 18.43 -10.64
N ASN A 185 3.79 17.64 -10.91
CA ASN A 185 4.39 17.55 -12.23
C ASN A 185 3.40 16.99 -13.27
N MET A 186 2.57 16.01 -12.93
CA MET A 186 1.57 15.49 -13.87
C MET A 186 0.48 16.52 -14.21
N ILE A 187 0.08 17.35 -13.24
CA ILE A 187 -0.94 18.39 -13.40
C ILE A 187 -0.36 19.63 -14.10
N PHE A 188 0.84 20.07 -13.71
CA PHE A 188 1.47 21.32 -14.18
C PHE A 188 2.39 21.12 -15.40
N ASN A 189 3.09 19.99 -15.54
CA ASN A 189 3.93 19.66 -16.71
C ASN A 189 3.21 18.87 -17.82
N ARG A 190 1.88 18.77 -17.79
CA ARG A 190 1.06 18.21 -18.89
C ARG A 190 1.21 18.95 -20.24
N LYS A 191 2.03 20.00 -20.31
CA LYS A 191 2.37 20.77 -21.52
C LYS A 191 3.71 20.43 -22.18
N LYS A 192 4.46 19.40 -21.73
CA LYS A 192 5.55 18.87 -22.56
C LYS A 192 5.01 17.72 -23.40
N LYS A 193 4.53 18.05 -24.61
CA LYS A 193 4.31 17.07 -25.68
C LYS A 193 5.58 16.22 -25.85
N PRO A 194 5.47 14.92 -26.16
CA PRO A 194 6.61 14.17 -26.64
C PRO A 194 7.13 14.86 -27.90
N VAL A 195 8.40 15.24 -27.88
CA VAL A 195 9.10 15.70 -29.09
C VAL A 195 9.25 14.46 -29.97
N SER A 196 8.31 14.29 -30.90
CA SER A 196 8.57 13.52 -32.10
C SER A 196 9.61 14.29 -32.91
N ASN A 197 10.84 13.81 -32.94
CA ASN A 197 11.60 13.50 -34.15
C ASN A 197 13.11 13.45 -33.91
N THR A 198 13.71 12.47 -34.58
CA THR A 198 15.09 12.47 -35.11
C THR A 198 16.19 11.96 -34.16
N SER A 199 16.40 10.64 -34.26
CA SER A 199 17.71 9.96 -34.36
C SER A 199 18.90 10.59 -33.62
N ASP A 200 19.17 10.08 -32.42
CA ASP A 200 20.48 10.17 -31.77
C ASP A 200 20.64 8.92 -30.86
N PRO A 201 21.54 7.95 -31.14
CA PRO A 201 21.56 6.68 -30.43
C PRO A 201 22.19 6.71 -29.03
N ASP A 202 22.84 7.80 -28.62
CA ASP A 202 23.72 7.79 -27.42
C ASP A 202 23.14 8.49 -26.17
N LYS A 203 21.82 8.68 -26.21
CA LYS A 203 20.87 9.02 -25.13
C LYS A 203 20.61 8.04 -23.98
N TYR A 204 21.58 7.47 -23.25
CA TYR A 204 21.22 6.68 -22.04
C TYR A 204 20.62 7.60 -20.96
N ASP A 205 19.30 7.73 -20.95
CA ASP A 205 18.50 8.41 -19.92
C ASP A 205 18.12 7.37 -18.84
N ASP A 206 18.98 7.26 -17.82
CA ASP A 206 18.96 6.25 -16.76
C ASP A 206 17.77 6.34 -15.77
N ASN A 207 16.69 7.05 -16.11
CA ASN A 207 15.56 7.28 -15.20
C ASN A 207 14.18 6.92 -15.75
N PHE A 208 14.12 5.98 -16.71
CA PHE A 208 12.85 5.51 -17.25
C PHE A 208 12.81 3.97 -17.34
N TYR A 209 12.61 3.30 -16.19
CA TYR A 209 12.14 1.90 -16.17
C TYR A 209 10.62 1.87 -16.44
N THR A 210 10.23 2.31 -17.63
CA THR A 210 9.03 1.87 -18.33
C THR A 210 9.55 1.52 -19.71
N GLU A 211 9.71 0.26 -20.04
CA GLU A 211 8.67 -0.51 -20.72
C GLU A 211 9.21 -1.94 -20.76
N TYR A 212 8.48 -2.91 -20.22
CA TYR A 212 8.86 -4.31 -20.46
C TYR A 212 8.60 -4.55 -21.94
N GLU A 213 9.67 -4.67 -22.70
CA GLU A 213 9.63 -5.17 -24.07
C GLU A 213 8.97 -6.56 -24.03
N GLU A 214 7.70 -6.64 -24.44
CA GLU A 214 7.04 -7.91 -24.73
C GLU A 214 7.74 -8.50 -25.94
N VAL A 215 8.73 -9.36 -25.70
CA VAL A 215 9.31 -10.18 -26.76
C VAL A 215 8.23 -11.16 -27.20
N TYR A 216 7.52 -10.81 -28.27
CA TYR A 216 6.71 -11.75 -29.03
C TYR A 216 7.66 -12.86 -29.50
N LYS A 217 7.46 -14.07 -28.99
CA LYS A 217 8.04 -15.25 -29.62
C LYS A 217 7.27 -15.46 -30.91
N ASP A 218 7.91 -15.18 -32.03
CA ASP A 218 7.45 -15.69 -33.32
C ASP A 218 7.54 -17.23 -33.25
N GLU A 219 6.39 -17.85 -32.98
CA GLU A 219 6.18 -19.28 -33.21
C GLU A 219 6.22 -19.54 -34.73
N ASP A 220 6.99 -20.56 -35.10
CA ASP A 220 6.86 -21.36 -36.31
C ASP A 220 7.15 -20.70 -37.67
N SER A 221 8.43 -20.74 -38.06
CA SER A 221 8.77 -21.08 -39.45
C SER A 221 9.62 -22.37 -39.48
N LYS A 222 8.96 -23.45 -39.91
CA LYS A 222 9.54 -24.79 -40.12
C LYS A 222 10.76 -24.72 -41.05
N PRO A 223 11.81 -25.54 -40.85
CA PRO A 223 12.76 -25.80 -41.91
C PRO A 223 12.05 -26.56 -43.05
N ALA A 224 12.07 -25.99 -44.25
CA ALA A 224 11.69 -26.69 -45.46
C ALA A 224 12.67 -27.86 -45.69
N SER A 225 12.08 -28.99 -46.06
CA SER A 225 12.71 -30.24 -46.51
C SER A 225 13.77 -30.06 -47.58
#